data_AF-A0A7K2Z9E4-F1
#
_entry.id   AF-A0A7K2Z9E4-F1
#
_cell.length_a   1.000
_cell.length_b   1.000
_cell.length_c   1.000
_cell.angle_alpha   90.00
_cell.angle_beta   90.00
_cell.angle_gamma   90.00
#
_symmetry.space_group_name_H-M   'P 1'
#
loop_
_entity.id
_entity.type
_entity.pdbx_description
1 polymer ?
#
loop_
_entity_poly.entity_id
_entity_poly.type
_entity_poly.pdbx_seq_one_letter_code
_entity_poly.pdbx_strand_id
1 'polypeptide(L)' 'MDAAFTAEQDEIRRTLRDLLAKHSGPGEVRAAVRTAEGHDRALWRR' A
#
# COMPACT_ATOMS: atom_id res chain seq x y z
N MET A 1 -1.51 24.85 -14.33
CA MET A 1 -2.01 23.88 -13.34
C MET A 1 -0.80 23.41 -12.56
N ASP A 2 -0.80 23.53 -11.23
CA ASP A 2 0.27 22.99 -10.40
C ASP A 2 0.00 21.49 -10.20
N ALA A 3 0.99 20.67 -10.56
CA ALA A 3 0.92 19.22 -10.45
C ALA A 3 1.57 18.70 -9.16
N ALA A 4 2.05 19.61 -8.29
CA ALA A 4 2.58 19.25 -6.99
C ALA A 4 1.47 18.66 -6.10
N PHE A 5 1.84 17.67 -5.29
CA PHE A 5 0.97 17.21 -4.22
C PHE A 5 0.84 18.30 -3.15
N THR A 6 -0.33 18.35 -2.53
CA THR A 6 -0.49 19.11 -1.29
C THR A 6 0.32 18.45 -0.16
N ALA A 7 0.60 19.21 0.90
CA ALA A 7 1.29 18.66 2.08
C ALA A 7 0.56 17.43 2.66
N GLU A 8 -0.77 17.49 2.75
CA GLU A 8 -1.60 16.36 3.20
C GLU A 8 -1.46 15.14 2.28
N GLN A 9 -1.47 15.33 0.96
CA GLN A 9 -1.27 14.24 0.00
C GLN A 9 0.12 13.60 0.14
N ASP A 10 1.15 14.41 0.41
CA ASP A 10 2.49 13.90 0.66
C ASP A 10 2.58 13.10 1.97
N GLU A 11 1.88 13.53 3.02
CA GLU A 11 1.80 12.80 4.29
C GLU A 11 1.07 11.47 4.14
N ILE A 12 -0.08 11.45 3.44
CA ILE A 12 -0.81 10.23 3.10
C ILE A 12 0.10 9.29 2.29
N ARG A 13 0.77 9.82 1.26
CA ARG A 13 1.67 9.04 0.41
C ARG A 13 2.82 8.43 1.21
N ARG A 14 3.43 9.20 2.11
CA ARG A 14 4.52 8.70 2.97
C ARG A 14 4.02 7.59 3.89
N THR A 15 2.90 7.81 4.56
CA THR A 15 2.31 6.86 5.50
C THR A 15 1.97 5.54 4.82
N LEU A 16 1.33 5.60 3.65
CA LEU A 16 1.00 4.41 2.86
C LEU A 16 2.26 3.66 2.39
N ARG A 17 3.28 4.38 1.92
CA ARG A 17 4.54 3.75 1.50
C ARG A 17 5.23 3.04 2.65
N ASP A 18 5.26 3.64 3.83
CA ASP A 18 5.86 3.04 5.01
C ASP A 18 5.10 1.79 5.47
N LEU A 19 3.76 1.79 5.36
CA LEU A 19 2.94 0.62 5.65
C LEU A 19 3.21 -0.52 4.66
N LEU A 20 3.15 -0.23 3.36
CA LEU A 20 3.34 -1.23 2.31
C LEU A 20 4.77 -1.78 2.28
N ALA A 21 5.78 -0.95 2.57
CA ALA A 21 7.16 -1.41 2.67
C ALA A 21 7.37 -2.46 3.78
N LYS A 22 6.55 -2.41 4.85
CA LYS A 22 6.63 -3.32 5.99
C LYS A 22 5.81 -4.61 5.80
N HIS A 23 4.79 -4.59 4.95
CA HIS A 23 3.76 -5.64 4.90
C HIS A 23 3.41 -6.11 3.48
N SER A 24 4.07 -5.59 2.45
CA SER A 24 3.83 -5.94 1.05
C SER A 24 5.13 -6.13 0.28
N GLY A 25 6.05 -6.89 0.87
CA GLY A 25 7.25 -7.35 0.19
C GLY A 25 6.92 -8.27 -1.00
N PRO A 26 7.88 -8.53 -1.91
CA PRO A 26 7.62 -9.30 -3.13
C PRO A 26 7.05 -10.71 -2.89
N GLY A 27 7.44 -11.36 -1.78
CA GLY A 27 6.90 -12.66 -1.39
C GLY A 27 5.44 -12.58 -0.94
N GLU A 28 5.12 -11.60 -0.10
CA GLU A 28 3.78 -11.36 0.42
C GLU A 28 2.81 -10.98 -0.71
N VAL A 29 3.23 -10.11 -1.63
CA VAL A 29 2.45 -9.75 -2.82
C VAL A 29 2.18 -10.99 -3.68
N ARG A 30 3.21 -11.80 -3.97
CA ARG A 30 3.03 -13.04 -4.74
C ARG A 30 2.10 -14.03 -4.04
N ALA A 31 2.14 -14.10 -2.71
CA ALA A 31 1.23 -14.94 -1.94
C ALA A 31 -0.20 -14.43 -2.00
N ALA A 32 -0.41 -13.13 -1.78
CA ALA A 32 -1.71 -12.46 -1.81
C ALA A 32 -2.40 -12.59 -3.18
N VAL A 33 -1.68 -12.40 -4.28
CA VAL A 33 -2.24 -12.53 -5.63
C VAL A 33 -2.70 -13.96 -5.95
N ARG A 34 -2.19 -14.97 -5.24
CA ARG A 34 -2.60 -16.37 -5.40
C ARG A 34 -3.82 -16.77 -4.57
N THR A 35 -4.31 -15.90 -3.68
CA THR A 35 -5.55 -16.16 -2.93
C THR A 35 -6.77 -15.91 -3.82
N ALA A 36 -7.94 -16.42 -3.42
CA ALA A 36 -9.18 -16.17 -4.16
C ALA A 36 -9.54 -14.68 -4.23
N GLU A 37 -9.18 -13.91 -3.21
CA GLU A 37 -9.44 -12.47 -3.16
C GLU A 37 -8.38 -11.63 -3.89
N GLY A 38 -7.23 -12.22 -4.23
CA GLY A 38 -6.16 -11.56 -5.00
C GLY A 38 -5.43 -10.43 -4.27
N HIS A 39 -5.68 -10.26 -2.96
CA HIS A 39 -5.03 -9.26 -2.11
C HIS A 39 -4.98 -9.73 -0.65
N ASP A 40 -4.12 -9.09 0.15
CA ASP A 40 -4.08 -9.33 1.60
C ASP A 40 -5.25 -8.61 2.28
N ARG A 41 -6.25 -9.38 2.69
CA ARG A 41 -7.45 -8.87 3.37
C ARG A 41 -7.18 -8.32 4.77
N ALA A 42 -6.14 -8.81 5.45
CA ALA A 42 -5.79 -8.31 6.77
C ALA A 42 -5.13 -6.92 6.65
N LEU A 43 -4.22 -6.77 5.68
CA LEU A 43 -3.62 -5.48 5.37
C LEU A 43 -4.67 -4.47 4.87
N TRP A 44 -5.65 -4.90 4.07
CA TRP A 44 -6.71 -4.03 3.56
C TRP A 44 -7.63 -3.44 4.65
N ARG A 45 -7.76 -4.12 5.80
CA ARG A 45 -8.61 -3.66 6.91
C ARG A 45 -7.89 -2.74 7.90
N ARG A 46 -6.60 -2.50 7.70
CA ARG A 46 -5.76 -1.66 8.57
C ARG A 46 -5.74 -0.22 8.07
#